data_AF-A0A101JBI6-F1
#
_entry.id   AF-A0A101JBI6-F1
#
_cell.length_a   1.000
_cell.length_b   1.000
_cell.length_c   1.000
_cell.angle_alpha   90.00
_cell.angle_beta   90.00
_cell.angle_gamma   90.00
#
_symmetry.space_group_name_H-M   'P 1'
#
loop_
_entity.id
_entity.type
_entity.pdbx_description
1 polymer ?
#
loop_
_entity_poly.entity_id
_entity_poly.type
_entity_poly.pdbx_seq_one_letter_code
_entity_poly.pdbx_strand_id
1 'polypeptide(L)'
;MWHWFEVGDAGQVVRQISFRGLDSVPVVAAVPVEVAQTREACGEWGVRLYEVVYGVPVREPVVEPPGARSVEPREFDVAWGRARSFRKCHVRHDTGPLPVGTRLTGTFTVSPWGPGVTGAFVDIGLPAAGFVDALVLLQAECEWPADGTPAEFEVIDLRVGGGRPQIRLRPTAVPSPGEPWPRHGPS
;
A
#
# COMPACT_ATOMS: atom_id res chain seq x y z
N MET A 1 11.39 -14.55 17.93
CA MET A 1 10.47 -13.51 17.40
C MET A 1 10.01 -12.71 18.60
N TRP A 2 9.89 -11.39 18.48
CA TRP A 2 9.49 -10.51 19.59
C TRP A 2 8.26 -9.70 19.16
N HIS A 3 7.31 -9.50 20.07
CA HIS A 3 6.05 -8.83 19.78
C HIS A 3 5.84 -7.69 20.77
N TRP A 4 5.55 -6.50 20.25
CA TRP A 4 5.17 -5.35 21.06
C TRP A 4 3.72 -5.01 20.70
N PHE A 5 2.90 -4.84 21.73
CA PHE A 5 1.49 -4.50 21.58
C PHE A 5 1.21 -3.22 22.35
N GLU A 6 0.48 -2.32 21.72
CA GLU A 6 -0.34 -1.37 22.45
C GLU A 6 -1.73 -1.98 22.56
N VAL A 7 -2.23 -2.07 23.79
CA VAL A 7 -3.50 -2.71 24.13
C VAL A 7 -4.41 -1.64 24.73
N GLY A 8 -5.67 -1.59 24.30
CA GLY A 8 -6.65 -0.67 24.85
C GLY A 8 -7.33 -1.22 26.11
N ASP A 9 -8.23 -0.43 26.69
CA ASP A 9 -8.81 -0.69 28.01
C ASP A 9 -9.55 -2.03 28.17
N ALA A 10 -10.07 -2.60 27.08
CA ALA A 10 -10.75 -3.90 27.09
C ALA A 10 -9.88 -5.06 26.56
N GLY A 11 -8.55 -4.90 26.51
CA GLY A 11 -7.62 -5.96 26.13
C GLY A 11 -7.44 -6.14 24.61
N GLN A 12 -8.11 -5.33 23.79
CA GLN A 12 -7.95 -5.35 22.33
C GLN A 12 -6.63 -4.71 21.89
N VAL A 13 -6.01 -5.28 20.86
CA VAL A 13 -4.80 -4.70 20.25
C VAL A 13 -5.15 -3.46 19.45
N VAL A 14 -4.47 -2.37 19.75
CA VAL A 14 -4.55 -1.09 19.02
C VAL A 14 -3.44 -1.03 17.97
N ARG A 15 -2.20 -1.31 18.36
CA ARG A 15 -1.04 -1.37 17.46
C ARG A 15 -0.20 -2.61 17.77
N GLN A 16 0.29 -3.28 16.73
CA GLN A 16 1.20 -4.41 16.85
C GLN A 16 2.48 -4.16 16.06
N ILE A 17 3.61 -4.35 16.73
CA ILE A 17 4.91 -4.52 16.07
C ILE A 17 5.39 -5.94 16.31
N SER A 18 5.95 -6.58 15.30
CA SER A 18 6.63 -7.86 15.48
C SER A 18 7.96 -7.85 14.77
N PHE A 19 8.98 -8.35 15.45
CA PHE A 19 10.37 -8.34 15.01
C PHE A 19 10.89 -9.76 14.82
N ARG A 20 11.72 -9.95 13.80
CA ARG A 20 12.40 -11.21 13.49
C ARG A 20 13.91 -11.03 13.56
N GLY A 21 14.59 -12.07 14.08
CA GLY A 21 16.05 -12.11 14.15
C GLY A 21 16.64 -11.25 15.28
N LEU A 22 17.97 -11.29 15.40
CA LEU A 22 18.73 -10.51 16.39
C LEU A 22 18.76 -9.02 16.02
N ASP A 23 18.75 -8.71 14.73
CA ASP A 23 18.73 -7.33 14.21
C ASP A 23 17.35 -6.66 14.37
N SER A 24 16.37 -7.37 14.95
CA SER A 24 15.02 -6.87 15.19
C SER A 24 14.36 -6.30 13.92
N VAL A 25 14.41 -7.05 12.81
CA VAL A 25 13.79 -6.64 11.55
C VAL A 25 12.27 -6.63 11.69
N PRO A 26 11.56 -5.52 11.43
CA PRO A 26 10.12 -5.46 11.53
C PRO A 26 9.44 -6.32 10.46
N VAL A 27 8.63 -7.28 10.89
CA VAL A 27 7.84 -8.16 10.03
C VAL A 27 6.34 -7.92 10.14
N VAL A 28 5.88 -7.29 11.23
CA VAL A 28 4.51 -6.78 11.39
C VAL A 28 4.59 -5.35 11.93
N ALA A 29 3.78 -4.45 11.38
CA ALA A 29 3.56 -3.08 11.84
C ALA A 29 2.09 -2.71 11.52
N ALA A 30 1.18 -3.37 12.22
CA ALA A 30 -0.23 -3.44 11.86
C ALA A 30 -1.15 -2.84 12.92
N VAL A 31 -2.28 -2.35 12.45
CA VAL A 31 -3.36 -1.74 13.23
C VAL A 31 -4.62 -2.56 12.95
N PRO A 32 -5.15 -3.35 13.90
CA PRO A 32 -6.29 -4.23 13.63
C PRO A 32 -7.53 -3.48 13.11
N VAL A 33 -7.80 -2.26 13.57
CA VAL A 33 -8.90 -1.44 13.03
C VAL A 33 -8.71 -1.08 11.56
N GLU A 34 -7.47 -0.86 11.08
CA GLU A 34 -7.21 -0.63 9.66
C GLU A 34 -7.49 -1.89 8.83
N VAL A 35 -7.28 -3.10 9.38
CA VAL A 35 -7.63 -4.35 8.70
C VAL A 35 -9.14 -4.49 8.55
N ALA A 36 -9.90 -4.16 9.59
CA ALA A 36 -11.35 -4.16 9.53
C ALA A 36 -11.86 -3.15 8.48
N GLN A 37 -11.33 -1.93 8.48
CA GLN A 37 -11.63 -0.90 7.47
C GLN A 37 -11.26 -1.36 6.05
N THR A 38 -10.12 -2.04 5.91
CA THR A 38 -9.68 -2.59 4.61
C THR A 38 -10.62 -3.68 4.12
N ARG A 39 -11.10 -4.54 5.02
CA ARG A 39 -12.08 -5.58 4.71
C ARG A 39 -13.40 -4.97 4.26
N GLU A 40 -13.86 -3.94 4.94
CA GLU A 40 -15.09 -3.21 4.58
C GLU A 40 -14.95 -2.54 3.20
N ALA A 41 -13.80 -1.91 2.92
CA ALA A 41 -13.59 -1.18 1.67
C ALA A 41 -13.31 -2.09 0.46
N CYS A 42 -12.57 -3.19 0.64
CA CYS A 42 -11.99 -3.97 -0.46
C CYS A 42 -12.11 -5.50 -0.27
N GLY A 43 -12.84 -5.97 0.74
CA GLY A 43 -13.03 -7.39 1.05
C GLY A 43 -11.74 -8.11 1.48
N GLU A 44 -11.76 -9.45 1.42
CA GLU A 44 -10.58 -10.29 1.72
C GLU A 44 -9.39 -10.00 0.82
N TRP A 45 -9.65 -9.57 -0.41
CA TRP A 45 -8.59 -9.22 -1.34
C TRP A 45 -7.80 -8.00 -0.83
N GLY A 46 -8.49 -6.96 -0.34
CA GLY A 46 -7.84 -5.83 0.30
C GLY A 46 -7.08 -6.21 1.57
N VAL A 47 -7.65 -7.09 2.40
CA VAL A 47 -6.97 -7.58 3.61
C VAL A 47 -5.64 -8.25 3.25
N ARG A 48 -5.60 -9.07 2.20
CA ARG A 48 -4.35 -9.67 1.73
C ARG A 48 -3.33 -8.63 1.26
N LEU A 49 -3.76 -7.54 0.63
CA LEU A 49 -2.85 -6.42 0.33
C LEU A 49 -2.34 -5.73 1.60
N TYR A 50 -3.20 -5.50 2.58
CA TYR A 50 -2.80 -4.97 3.88
C TYR A 50 -1.71 -5.84 4.52
N GLU A 51 -1.94 -7.15 4.55
CA GLU A 51 -1.00 -8.11 5.15
C GLU A 51 0.33 -8.17 4.39
N VAL A 52 0.34 -7.98 3.06
CA VAL A 52 1.59 -7.83 2.29
C VAL A 52 2.36 -6.58 2.73
N VAL A 53 1.68 -5.43 2.89
CA VAL A 53 2.33 -4.17 3.25
C VAL A 53 2.77 -4.19 4.72
N TYR A 54 1.88 -4.49 5.65
CA TYR A 54 2.09 -4.31 7.09
C TYR A 54 2.28 -5.60 7.89
N GLY A 55 2.25 -6.76 7.26
CA GLY A 55 2.32 -8.06 7.93
C GLY A 55 0.96 -8.51 8.45
N VAL A 56 0.88 -9.79 8.85
CA VAL A 56 -0.35 -10.40 9.39
C VAL A 56 -0.50 -10.03 10.87
N PRO A 57 -1.51 -9.24 11.26
CA PRO A 57 -1.74 -8.96 12.67
C PRO A 57 -2.34 -10.15 13.41
N VAL A 58 -2.19 -10.16 14.73
CA VAL A 58 -3.00 -11.01 15.60
C VAL A 58 -4.48 -10.66 15.43
N ARG A 59 -5.32 -11.70 15.37
CA ARG A 59 -6.76 -11.55 15.17
C ARG A 59 -7.55 -11.70 16.47
N GLU A 60 -6.94 -12.32 17.46
CA GLU A 60 -7.51 -12.56 18.77
C GLU A 60 -6.95 -11.56 19.79
N PRO A 61 -7.70 -11.25 20.87
CA PRO A 61 -7.15 -10.53 22.00
C PRO A 61 -5.88 -11.22 22.51
N VAL A 62 -4.85 -10.44 22.84
CA VAL A 62 -3.61 -10.98 23.40
C VAL A 62 -3.72 -11.05 24.91
N VAL A 63 -3.35 -12.21 25.45
CA VAL A 63 -3.15 -12.38 26.89
C VAL A 63 -1.68 -12.09 27.19
N GLU A 64 -1.43 -11.24 28.18
CA GLU A 64 -0.08 -10.94 28.62
C GLU A 64 0.59 -12.20 29.21
N PRO A 65 1.66 -12.72 28.60
CA PRO A 65 2.32 -13.91 29.11
C PRO A 65 3.13 -13.61 30.38
N PRO A 66 3.34 -14.59 31.27
CA PRO A 66 4.27 -14.45 32.39
C PRO A 66 5.65 -14.02 31.89
N GLY A 67 6.16 -12.90 32.39
CA GLY A 67 7.47 -12.35 32.00
C GLY A 67 7.43 -11.36 30.83
N ALA A 68 6.25 -10.97 30.37
CA ALA A 68 6.09 -9.75 29.57
C ALA A 68 6.65 -8.54 30.33
N ARG A 69 7.17 -7.58 29.57
CA ARG A 69 7.75 -6.36 30.12
C ARG A 69 7.02 -5.18 29.49
N SER A 70 6.65 -4.21 30.32
CA SER A 70 6.14 -2.94 29.83
C SER A 70 7.23 -2.24 29.02
N VAL A 71 6.82 -1.69 27.88
CA VAL A 71 7.65 -0.82 27.04
C VAL A 71 7.18 0.61 27.30
N GLU A 72 8.11 1.52 27.48
CA GLU A 72 7.77 2.94 27.68
C GLU A 72 7.02 3.49 26.44
N PRO A 73 5.96 4.31 26.60
CA PRO A 73 5.16 4.78 25.47
C PRO A 73 5.97 5.46 24.36
N ARG A 74 6.95 6.29 24.76
CA ARG A 74 7.85 6.96 23.81
C ARG A 74 8.73 5.99 23.05
N GLU A 75 9.22 4.94 23.71
CA GLU A 75 10.01 3.90 23.07
C GLU A 75 9.17 3.14 22.05
N PHE A 76 7.94 2.79 22.42
CA PHE A 76 6.98 2.17 21.52
C PHE A 76 6.68 3.05 20.30
N ASP A 77 6.43 4.35 20.48
CA ASP A 77 6.10 5.25 19.37
C ASP A 77 7.26 5.43 18.37
N VAL A 78 8.50 5.50 18.87
CA VAL A 78 9.70 5.54 18.01
C VAL A 78 9.84 4.23 17.24
N ALA A 79 9.70 3.09 17.91
CA ALA A 79 9.75 1.78 17.28
C ALA A 79 8.63 1.61 16.24
N TRP A 80 7.43 2.10 16.54
CA TRP A 80 6.25 2.07 15.67
C TRP A 80 6.49 2.85 14.38
N GLY A 81 6.93 4.11 14.48
CA GLY A 81 7.21 4.94 13.31
C GLY A 81 8.28 4.31 12.40
N ARG A 82 9.34 3.75 13.00
CA ARG A 82 10.40 3.04 12.27
C ARG A 82 9.86 1.77 11.61
N ALA A 83 9.09 0.95 12.32
CA ALA A 83 8.52 -0.28 11.79
C ALA A 83 7.55 -0.02 10.63
N ARG A 84 6.64 0.95 10.76
CA ARG A 84 5.71 1.35 9.69
C ARG A 84 6.46 1.87 8.47
N SER A 85 7.46 2.74 8.67
CA SER A 85 8.29 3.27 7.58
C SER A 85 9.09 2.17 6.88
N PHE A 86 9.70 1.25 7.64
CA PHE A 86 10.43 0.12 7.09
C PHE A 86 9.53 -0.78 6.24
N ARG A 87 8.37 -1.19 6.76
CA ARG A 87 7.39 -2.02 6.06
C ARG A 87 6.86 -1.36 4.77
N LYS A 88 6.68 -0.04 4.80
CA LYS A 88 6.20 0.72 3.64
C LYS A 88 7.27 0.95 2.57
N CYS A 89 8.50 1.26 2.96
CA CYS A 89 9.51 1.77 2.03
C CYS A 89 10.63 0.78 1.69
N HIS A 90 10.88 -0.24 2.52
CA HIS A 90 12.05 -1.13 2.39
C HIS A 90 11.67 -2.58 2.12
N VAL A 91 10.43 -2.98 2.44
CA VAL A 91 9.94 -4.33 2.12
C VAL A 91 9.48 -4.35 0.67
N ARG A 92 9.98 -5.31 -0.10
CA ARG A 92 9.48 -5.60 -1.43
C ARG A 92 8.12 -6.28 -1.33
N HIS A 93 7.14 -5.81 -2.09
CA HIS A 93 5.80 -6.41 -2.16
C HIS A 93 5.68 -7.32 -3.38
N ASP A 94 6.59 -8.29 -3.48
CA ASP A 94 6.73 -9.24 -4.60
C ASP A 94 5.90 -10.52 -4.43
N THR A 95 5.02 -10.56 -3.43
CA THR A 95 4.15 -11.70 -3.11
C THR A 95 2.71 -11.23 -2.85
N GLY A 96 1.80 -12.20 -2.69
CA GLY A 96 0.40 -11.93 -2.39
C GLY A 96 -0.46 -11.81 -3.65
N PRO A 97 -1.64 -11.16 -3.55
CA PRO A 97 -2.64 -11.20 -4.62
C PRO A 97 -2.32 -10.25 -5.78
N LEU A 98 -1.36 -9.34 -5.61
CA LEU A 98 -0.90 -8.45 -6.67
C LEU A 98 0.58 -8.07 -6.48
N PRO A 99 1.52 -8.95 -6.87
CA PRO A 99 2.95 -8.67 -6.78
C PRO A 99 3.38 -7.45 -7.58
N VAL A 100 4.31 -6.66 -7.03
CA VAL A 100 5.06 -5.63 -7.78
C VAL A 100 5.71 -6.26 -9.01
N GLY A 101 5.65 -5.56 -10.14
CA GLY A 101 6.05 -6.03 -11.47
C GLY A 101 4.91 -6.66 -12.28
N THR A 102 3.74 -6.90 -11.68
CA THR A 102 2.56 -7.40 -12.40
C THR A 102 2.10 -6.38 -13.44
N ARG A 103 1.79 -6.84 -14.66
CA ARG A 103 1.19 -6.01 -15.70
C ARG A 103 -0.33 -6.09 -15.66
N LEU A 104 -0.97 -4.93 -15.79
CA LEU A 104 -2.42 -4.78 -15.79
C LEU A 104 -2.82 -3.84 -16.92
N THR A 105 -3.99 -4.07 -17.51
CA THR A 105 -4.66 -3.07 -18.33
C THR A 105 -5.59 -2.23 -17.45
N GLY A 106 -5.72 -0.95 -17.78
CA GLY A 106 -6.67 -0.08 -17.11
C GLY A 106 -6.98 1.16 -17.93
N THR A 107 -7.86 1.98 -17.38
CA THR A 107 -8.35 3.19 -18.01
C THR A 107 -8.12 4.36 -17.07
N PHE A 108 -7.47 5.42 -17.57
CA PHE A 108 -7.31 6.65 -16.81
C PHE A 108 -8.67 7.25 -16.46
N THR A 109 -8.81 7.73 -15.23
CA THR A 109 -10.01 8.41 -14.75
C THR A 109 -9.71 9.85 -14.34
N VAL A 110 -10.71 10.73 -14.43
CA VAL A 110 -10.60 12.14 -14.02
C VAL A 110 -10.00 12.26 -12.62
N SER A 111 -8.88 12.97 -12.51
CA SER A 111 -8.29 13.33 -11.22
C SER A 111 -9.16 14.39 -10.54
N PRO A 112 -9.60 14.20 -9.28
CA PRO A 112 -10.48 15.14 -8.59
C PRO A 112 -9.83 16.50 -8.32
N TRP A 113 -8.51 16.61 -8.48
CA TRP A 113 -7.74 17.85 -8.26
C TRP A 113 -7.32 18.54 -9.56
N GLY A 114 -7.73 17.99 -10.71
CA GLY A 114 -7.25 18.42 -12.02
C GLY A 114 -5.88 17.85 -12.39
N PRO A 115 -5.49 17.93 -13.69
CA PRO A 115 -4.17 17.48 -14.15
C PRO A 115 -3.03 18.23 -13.46
N GLY A 116 -1.91 17.56 -13.21
CA GLY A 116 -0.65 18.19 -12.78
C GLY A 116 -0.39 18.24 -11.27
N VAL A 117 -1.38 17.96 -10.41
CA VAL A 117 -1.25 18.25 -8.96
C VAL A 117 -0.62 17.11 -8.16
N THR A 118 -1.09 15.88 -8.32
CA THR A 118 -0.62 14.72 -7.53
C THR A 118 -0.41 13.46 -8.37
N GLY A 119 -1.25 13.27 -9.39
CA GLY A 119 -1.24 12.11 -10.26
C GLY A 119 -2.62 11.87 -10.88
N ALA A 120 -2.76 10.74 -11.55
CA ALA A 120 -3.99 10.30 -12.18
C ALA A 120 -4.45 8.96 -11.59
N PHE A 121 -5.77 8.81 -11.42
CA PHE A 121 -6.35 7.53 -11.05
C PHE A 121 -6.52 6.66 -12.29
N VAL A 122 -6.54 5.35 -12.05
CA VAL A 122 -6.74 4.34 -13.09
C VAL A 122 -7.77 3.34 -12.58
N ASP A 123 -8.83 3.15 -13.34
CA ASP A 123 -9.72 1.99 -13.16
C ASP A 123 -9.04 0.76 -13.78
N ILE A 124 -8.79 -0.24 -12.94
CA ILE A 124 -8.12 -1.49 -13.29
C ILE A 124 -9.02 -2.70 -12.98
N GLY A 125 -10.32 -2.48 -12.70
CA GLY A 125 -11.27 -3.55 -12.38
C GLY A 125 -11.00 -4.27 -11.06
N LEU A 126 -10.17 -3.71 -10.18
CA LEU A 126 -9.87 -4.26 -8.86
C LEU A 126 -10.54 -3.43 -7.74
N PRO A 127 -10.81 -4.02 -6.56
CA PRO A 127 -11.43 -3.30 -5.45
C PRO A 127 -10.63 -2.10 -4.92
N ALA A 128 -9.33 -2.04 -5.17
CA ALA A 128 -8.48 -0.90 -4.81
C ALA A 128 -8.14 -0.07 -6.05
N ALA A 129 -8.10 1.25 -5.88
CA ALA A 129 -7.83 2.17 -6.97
C ALA A 129 -6.36 2.09 -7.44
N GLY A 130 -6.16 2.09 -8.76
CA GLY A 130 -4.88 2.33 -9.39
C GLY A 130 -4.53 3.82 -9.37
N PHE A 131 -3.24 4.14 -9.25
CA PHE A 131 -2.76 5.52 -9.25
C PHE A 131 -1.39 5.64 -9.89
N VAL A 132 -1.26 6.59 -10.83
CA VAL A 132 0.02 6.98 -11.45
C VAL A 132 0.48 8.30 -10.84
N ASP A 133 1.69 8.33 -10.29
CA ASP A 133 2.34 9.54 -9.76
C ASP A 133 2.46 10.63 -10.83
N ALA A 134 2.17 11.89 -10.48
CA ALA A 134 2.38 13.03 -11.38
C ALA A 134 3.81 13.10 -11.91
N LEU A 135 4.81 12.76 -11.10
CA LEU A 135 6.21 12.78 -11.53
C LEU A 135 6.47 11.85 -12.73
N VAL A 136 5.82 10.67 -12.76
CA VAL A 136 5.92 9.74 -13.89
C VAL A 136 5.34 10.36 -15.16
N LEU A 137 4.23 11.10 -15.04
CA LEU A 137 3.58 11.78 -16.16
C LEU A 137 4.31 13.06 -16.60
N LEU A 138 4.91 13.79 -15.66
CA LEU A 138 5.66 15.02 -15.96
C LEU A 138 7.00 14.71 -16.63
N GLN A 139 7.67 13.62 -16.22
CA GLN A 139 8.90 13.15 -16.86
C GLN A 139 8.70 12.69 -18.31
N ALA A 140 7.46 12.37 -18.69
CA ALA A 140 7.11 12.02 -20.06
C ALA A 140 7.11 13.23 -21.01
N GLU A 141 7.08 14.46 -20.47
CA GLU A 141 6.92 15.70 -21.24
C GLU A 141 5.75 15.65 -22.26
N CYS A 142 4.74 14.82 -21.97
CA CYS A 142 3.56 14.63 -22.80
C CYS A 142 2.33 15.29 -22.15
N GLU A 143 1.28 15.50 -22.95
CA GLU A 143 -0.01 15.87 -22.38
C GLU A 143 -0.49 14.80 -21.40
N TRP A 144 -1.20 15.23 -20.36
CA TRP A 144 -1.82 14.29 -19.42
C TRP A 144 -2.88 13.47 -20.17
N PRO A 145 -2.99 12.16 -19.87
CA PRO A 145 -3.96 11.31 -20.53
C PRO A 145 -5.38 11.82 -20.24
N ALA A 146 -6.21 11.85 -21.28
CA ALA A 146 -7.63 12.20 -21.15
C ALA A 146 -8.37 11.12 -20.34
N ASP A 147 -9.50 11.52 -19.75
CA ASP A 147 -10.42 10.56 -19.13
C ASP A 147 -10.86 9.49 -20.14
N GLY A 148 -10.90 8.23 -19.71
CA GLY A 148 -11.25 7.12 -20.59
C GLY A 148 -10.09 6.58 -21.44
N THR A 149 -8.88 7.13 -21.32
CA THR A 149 -7.71 6.64 -22.06
C THR A 149 -7.28 5.25 -21.54
N PRO A 150 -7.31 4.19 -22.37
CA PRO A 150 -6.78 2.88 -21.99
C PRO A 150 -5.24 2.84 -22.08
N ALA A 151 -4.61 2.13 -21.16
CA ALA A 151 -3.18 1.82 -21.23
C ALA A 151 -2.84 0.51 -20.51
N GLU A 152 -1.63 0.00 -20.76
CA GLU A 152 -1.02 -1.05 -19.95
C GLU A 152 -0.12 -0.41 -18.89
N PHE A 153 -0.13 -0.98 -17.69
CA PHE A 153 0.57 -0.50 -16.52
C PHE A 153 1.34 -1.64 -15.85
N GLU A 154 2.46 -1.30 -15.23
CA GLU A 154 3.18 -2.13 -14.29
C GLU A 154 2.87 -1.67 -12.86
N VAL A 155 2.59 -2.62 -11.96
CA VAL A 155 2.50 -2.35 -10.52
C VAL A 155 3.89 -2.07 -9.97
N ILE A 156 4.11 -0.88 -9.42
CA ILE A 156 5.43 -0.45 -8.91
C ILE A 156 5.50 -0.41 -7.38
N ASP A 157 4.37 -0.27 -6.69
CA ASP A 157 4.30 -0.18 -5.23
C ASP A 157 2.86 -0.44 -4.74
N LEU A 158 2.70 -0.91 -3.50
CA LEU A 158 1.42 -1.10 -2.83
C LEU A 158 1.37 -0.23 -1.58
N ARG A 159 0.39 0.66 -1.50
CA ARG A 159 0.23 1.56 -0.36
C ARG A 159 -1.07 1.27 0.35
N VAL A 160 -1.06 1.33 1.67
CA VAL A 160 -2.27 1.25 2.48
C VAL A 160 -2.25 2.35 3.52
N GLY A 161 -3.29 3.18 3.55
CA GLY A 161 -3.46 4.25 4.52
C GLY A 161 -4.93 4.43 4.89
N GLY A 162 -5.23 4.60 6.18
CA GLY A 162 -6.61 4.76 6.66
C GLY A 162 -7.54 3.59 6.25
N GLY A 163 -6.99 2.38 6.19
CA GLY A 163 -7.73 1.19 5.77
C GLY A 163 -8.08 1.12 4.27
N ARG A 164 -7.49 1.97 3.42
CA ARG A 164 -7.73 1.94 1.97
C ARG A 164 -6.43 1.62 1.22
N PRO A 165 -6.35 0.45 0.57
CA PRO A 165 -5.25 0.15 -0.34
C PRO A 165 -5.31 1.03 -1.59
N GLN A 166 -4.13 1.36 -2.11
CA GLN A 166 -3.93 2.03 -3.37
C GLN A 166 -2.76 1.37 -4.08
N ILE A 167 -2.94 1.07 -5.36
CA ILE A 167 -1.95 0.39 -6.20
C ILE A 167 -1.23 1.46 -6.99
N ARG A 168 0.09 1.56 -6.80
CA ARG A 168 0.90 2.52 -7.57
C ARG A 168 1.29 1.88 -8.88
N LEU A 169 1.06 2.61 -9.95
CA LEU A 169 1.20 2.15 -11.31
C LEU A 169 2.19 3.02 -12.08
N ARG A 170 2.86 2.41 -13.04
CA ARG A 170 3.64 3.08 -14.07
C ARG A 170 3.16 2.60 -15.44
N PRO A 171 2.79 3.49 -16.38
CA PRO A 171 2.48 3.07 -17.75
C PRO A 171 3.67 2.34 -18.38
N THR A 172 3.42 1.25 -19.10
CA THR A 172 4.49 0.48 -19.78
C THR A 172 4.89 1.12 -21.12
N ALA A 173 4.01 1.92 -21.70
CA ALA A 173 4.27 2.76 -22.85
C ALA A 173 3.90 4.20 -22.52
N VAL A 174 4.76 5.14 -22.92
CA VAL A 174 4.57 6.59 -22.77
C VAL A 174 4.73 7.22 -24.17
N PRO A 175 3.84 8.13 -24.61
CA PRO A 175 4.00 8.82 -25.89
C PRO A 175 5.30 9.61 -25.97
N SER A 176 5.79 9.86 -27.19
CA SER A 176 6.86 10.84 -27.38
C SER A 176 6.38 12.25 -26.97
N PRO A 177 7.28 13.16 -26.56
CA PRO A 177 6.89 14.53 -26.20
C PRO A 177 6.04 15.17 -27.29
N GLY A 178 4.86 15.69 -26.92
CA GLY A 178 3.90 16.32 -27.84
C GLY A 178 2.91 15.39 -28.56
N GLU A 179 2.91 14.07 -28.31
CA GLU A 179 1.90 13.15 -28.86
C GLU A 179 0.76 12.81 -27.85
N PRO A 180 -0.48 12.59 -28.32
CA PRO A 180 -1.61 12.23 -27.46
C PRO A 180 -1.58 10.76 -27.02
N TRP A 181 -2.21 10.48 -25.88
CA TRP A 181 -2.51 9.13 -25.43
C TRP A 181 -3.76 8.54 -26.11
N PRO A 182 -3.90 7.21 -26.28
CA PRO A 182 -2.91 6.13 -26.08
C PRO A 182 -2.25 5.67 -27.40
N ARG A 183 -1.08 5.01 -27.32
CA ARG A 183 -0.54 4.23 -28.45
C ARG A 183 -0.99 2.77 -28.34
N HIS A 184 -1.43 2.18 -29.45
CA HIS A 184 -1.68 0.75 -29.54
C HIS A 184 -0.38 -0.02 -29.30
N GLY A 185 -0.41 -1.06 -28.46
CA GLY A 185 0.71 -1.99 -28.31
C GLY A 185 1.08 -2.66 -29.64
N PRO A 186 2.30 -3.21 -29.79
CA PRO A 186 2.69 -3.88 -31.02
C PRO A 186 1.67 -5.00 -31.33
N SER A 187 1.14 -4.97 -32.56
CA SER A 187 0.26 -5.99 -33.11
C SER A 187 0.98 -7.33 -33.27
#